data_AF-A0A354ZER9-F1
#
_entry.id   AF-A0A354ZER9-F1
#
_cell.length_a   1.000
_cell.length_b   1.000
_cell.length_c   1.000
_cell.angle_alpha   90.00
_cell.angle_beta   90.00
_cell.angle_gamma   90.00
#
_symmetry.space_group_name_H-M   'P 1'
#
loop_
_entity.id
_entity.type
_entity.pdbx_description
1 polymer ?
#
loop_
_entity_poly.entity_id
_entity_poly.type
_entity_poly.pdbx_seq_one_letter_code
_entity_poly.pdbx_strand_id
1 'polypeptide(L)' 'MISAAIAPVVTDGDPIGAVIIGTPSQQRTVGDLEETLVVTAAGYIGRQVE' A
#
# COMPACT_ATOMS: atom_id res chain seq x y z
N MET A 1 14.65 0.88 12.29
CA MET A 1 14.04 1.40 11.04
C MET A 1 12.89 0.47 10.68
N ILE A 2 11.77 1.01 10.21
CA ILE A 2 10.62 0.21 9.75
C ILE A 2 10.78 -0.01 8.25
N SER A 3 10.57 -1.23 7.80
CA SER A 3 10.50 -1.56 6.37
C SER A 3 9.03 -1.61 5.96
N ALA A 4 8.65 -0.85 4.92
CA ALA A 4 7.25 -0.74 4.49
C ALA A 4 7.12 -0.53 2.98
N ALA A 5 6.09 -1.15 2.40
CA ALA A 5 5.57 -0.89 1.07
C ALA A 5 4.31 -0.01 1.20
N ILE A 6 4.19 0.99 0.33
CA ILE A 6 3.15 2.03 0.43
C ILE A 6 2.60 2.29 -0.97
N ALA A 7 1.27 2.30 -1.11
CA ALA A 7 0.60 2.74 -2.34
C ALA A 7 -0.52 3.73 -2.02
N PRO A 8 -0.63 4.85 -2.76
CA PRO A 8 -1.73 5.79 -2.60
C PRO A 8 -3.03 5.20 -3.11
N VAL A 9 -4.14 5.47 -2.42
CA VAL A 9 -5.50 5.24 -2.89
C VAL A 9 -5.91 6.49 -3.67
N VAL A 10 -6.17 6.32 -4.97
CA VAL A 10 -6.56 7.40 -5.88
C VAL A 10 -7.96 7.12 -6.40
N THR A 11 -8.85 8.10 -6.31
CA THR A 11 -10.23 8.07 -6.82
C THR A 11 -10.48 9.36 -7.60
N ASP A 12 -11.03 9.27 -8.82
CA ASP A 12 -11.25 10.41 -9.72
C ASP A 12 -10.02 11.32 -9.94
N GLY A 13 -8.83 10.74 -9.83
CA GLY A 13 -7.56 11.47 -9.94
C GLY A 13 -7.11 12.20 -8.67
N ASP A 14 -7.87 12.12 -7.58
CA ASP A 14 -7.52 12.70 -6.28
C ASP A 14 -6.99 11.61 -5.31
N PRO A 15 -5.77 11.77 -4.73
CA PRO A 15 -5.29 10.88 -3.69
C PRO A 15 -6.03 11.13 -2.37
N ILE A 16 -6.89 10.19 -1.98
CA ILE A 16 -7.73 10.28 -0.76
C ILE A 16 -7.15 9.55 0.44
N GLY A 17 -6.10 8.73 0.24
CA GLY A 17 -5.49 7.94 1.30
C GLY A 17 -4.31 7.09 0.82
N ALA A 18 -3.87 6.15 1.65
CA ALA A 18 -2.81 5.21 1.30
C ALA A 18 -3.00 3.87 2.02
N VAL A 19 -2.58 2.79 1.37
CA VAL A 19 -2.40 1.48 2.01
C VAL A 19 -0.93 1.34 2.37
N ILE A 20 -0.66 0.82 3.56
CA ILE A 20 0.70 0.58 4.07
C ILE A 20 0.78 -0.86 4.56
N ILE A 21 1.76 -1.60 4.04
CA ILE A 21 2.16 -2.90 4.59
C ILE A 21 3.59 -2.75 5.09
N GLY A 22 3.84 -3.05 6.36
CA GLY A 22 5.17 -2.89 6.92
C GLY A 22 5.41 -3.72 8.16
N THR A 23 6.67 -3.78 8.56
CA THR A 23 7.12 -4.55 9.72
C THR A 23 8.06 -3.72 10.60
N PRO A 24 7.89 -3.71 11.92
CA PRO A 24 8.83 -3.09 12.84
C PRO A 24 10.06 -3.98 13.12
N SER A 25 10.06 -5.22 12.61
CA SER A 25 11.16 -6.16 12.81
C SER A 25 12.41 -5.69 12.07
N GLN A 26 13.55 -5.67 12.75
CA GLN A 26 14.84 -5.36 12.12
C GLN A 26 15.42 -6.53 11.31
N GLN A 27 14.83 -7.73 11.42
CA GLN A 27 15.27 -8.94 10.74
C GLN A 27 14.42 -9.29 9.52
N ARG A 28 13.33 -8.55 9.28
CA ARG A 28 12.45 -8.76 8.13
C ARG A 28 12.31 -7.46 7.36
N THR A 29 12.33 -7.57 6.05
CA THR A 29 12.05 -6.47 5.13
C THR A 29 10.81 -6.82 4.31
N VAL A 30 10.09 -5.80 3.87
CA VAL A 30 9.12 -5.99 2.79
C VAL A 30 9.86 -6.34 1.49
N GLY A 31 9.19 -7.04 0.59
CA GLY A 31 9.67 -7.30 -0.75
C GLY A 31 8.53 -7.33 -1.77
N ASP A 32 8.78 -7.95 -2.92
CA ASP A 32 7.89 -7.92 -4.09
C ASP A 32 6.44 -8.33 -3.78
N LEU A 33 6.24 -9.24 -2.82
CA LEU A 33 4.91 -9.66 -2.39
C LEU A 33 4.15 -8.51 -1.74
N GLU A 34 4.72 -7.86 -0.72
CA GLU A 34 4.08 -6.74 -0.04
C GLU A 34 3.90 -5.53 -0.97
N GLU A 35 4.85 -5.29 -1.88
CA GLU A 35 4.73 -4.26 -2.91
C GLU A 35 3.56 -4.51 -3.87
N THR A 36 3.40 -5.75 -4.32
CA THR A 36 2.28 -6.11 -5.21
C THR A 36 0.94 -6.05 -4.48
N LEU A 37 0.89 -6.53 -3.24
CA LEU A 37 -0.32 -6.52 -2.43
C LEU A 37 -0.77 -5.09 -2.10
N VAL A 38 0.15 -4.18 -1.78
CA VAL A 38 -0.21 -2.80 -1.43
C VAL A 38 -0.81 -2.06 -2.62
N VAL A 39 -0.27 -2.27 -3.83
CA VAL A 39 -0.83 -1.69 -5.08
C VAL A 39 -2.20 -2.29 -5.39
N THR A 40 -2.34 -3.61 -5.25
CA THR A 40 -3.63 -4.29 -5.49
C THR A 40 -4.72 -3.82 -4.53
N ALA A 41 -4.39 -3.71 -3.24
CA ALA A 41 -5.31 -3.23 -2.22
C ALA A 41 -5.70 -1.76 -2.46
N ALA A 42 -4.74 -0.89 -2.79
CA ALA A 42 -5.01 0.50 -3.06
C ALA A 42 -5.91 0.68 -4.29
N GLY A 43 -5.65 -0.07 -5.38
CA GLY A 43 -6.49 -0.07 -6.57
C GLY A 43 -7.89 -0.66 -6.35
N TYR A 44 -8.02 -1.69 -5.50
CA TYR A 44 -9.31 -2.24 -5.13
C TYR A 44 -10.15 -1.24 -4.33
N ILE A 45 -9.55 -0.57 -3.32
CA ILE A 45 -10.24 0.42 -2.49
C ILE A 45 -10.65 1.63 -3.33
N GLY A 46 -9.76 2.16 -4.19
CA GLY A 46 -10.06 3.31 -5.03
C GLY A 46 -11.34 3.12 -5.86
N ARG A 47 -11.52 1.93 -6.43
CA ARG A 47 -12.70 1.53 -7.23
C ARG A 47 -14.00 1.33 -6.44
N GLN A 48 -13.94 1.17 -5.12
CA GLN A 48 -15.14 1.06 -4.27
C GLN A 48 -15.66 2.44 -3.85
N VAL A 49 -14.79 3.46 -3.93
CA VAL A 49 -15.10 4.84 -3.57
C VAL A 49 -15.55 5.64 -4.80
N GLU A 50 -15.14 5.23 -6.01
CA GLU A 50 -15.76 5.63 -7.30
C GLU A 50 -17.27 5.36 -7.32
#